data_AF-R9JUJ2-F1
#
_entry.id   AF-R9JUJ2-F1
#
_cell.length_a   1.000
_cell.length_b   1.000
_cell.length_c   1.000
_cell.angle_alpha   90.00
_cell.angle_beta   90.00
_cell.angle_gamma   90.00
#
_symmetry.space_group_name_H-M   'P 1'
#
loop_
_entity.id
_entity.type
_entity.pdbx_description
1 polymer ?
#
loop_
_entity_poly.entity_id
_entity_poly.type
_entity_poly.pdbx_seq_one_letter_code
_entity_poly.pdbx_strand_id
1 'polypeptide(L)'
;MRKADKKQAEEFVGLLKRAHTGIKKSLENKKRTEALELLEQCQNCAIRLGDIIEYMEGEDFVTVRLLEDYCETIYQMYEEIRQQGSVNANKVFRSLHKALICIENSIKNDISVRTEAVFLPYKASMWDSLESIWREADQDPECDTYVIPIPYYDRNPDGSFRELHYEGGQYPEYVPVTDYREYDFVNRRPDVIYIHNPYDDCNYVTSVHPFFYSKNLKQFTDKLVYVPYFILGEIDPGNEEEVKRMEHFCTTPGVMYADQVIVQSENMRKAYIKVLTRETGEKRKKYWEEKIKGLGSPKVSKLLDTRIEDLDIPEEWRRILEKPDAGRKKIVLYNTSVGALLRYEEKILRKMRSVLQAFYKEREDIVLLWRPHPLIQATIESMRPGLWEEYREIVAEYRRQQWGIYDDSPDLDRALVMSDAYYGDESSLVELCKIMGKPIMIQNVDVQ
;
A
#
# COMPACT_ATOMS: atom_id res chain seq x y z
N MET A 1 -13.16 -17.47 -6.22
CA MET A 1 -14.03 -16.43 -5.63
C MET A 1 -13.33 -15.73 -4.48
N ARG A 2 -13.81 -14.57 -4.00
CA ARG A 2 -13.20 -13.89 -2.83
C ARG A 2 -13.57 -14.57 -1.52
N LYS A 3 -12.77 -14.33 -0.48
CA LYS A 3 -12.98 -14.90 0.86
C LYS A 3 -14.35 -14.56 1.47
N ALA A 4 -14.79 -13.30 1.34
CA ALA A 4 -16.10 -12.86 1.83
C ALA A 4 -17.26 -13.59 1.14
N ASP A 5 -17.16 -13.77 -0.18
CA ASP A 5 -18.18 -14.45 -0.98
C ASP A 5 -18.23 -15.95 -0.64
N LYS A 6 -17.07 -16.61 -0.44
CA LYS A 6 -17.01 -18.01 0.00
C LYS A 6 -17.64 -18.19 1.38
N LYS A 7 -17.34 -17.29 2.32
CA LYS A 7 -17.95 -17.30 3.65
C LYS A 7 -19.47 -17.12 3.56
N GLN A 8 -19.95 -16.23 2.69
CA GLN A 8 -21.38 -16.06 2.45
C GLN A 8 -22.01 -17.35 1.90
N ALA A 9 -21.36 -18.04 0.96
CA ALA A 9 -21.80 -19.34 0.44
C ALA A 9 -21.89 -20.41 1.55
N GLU A 10 -20.90 -20.47 2.45
CA GLU A 10 -20.92 -21.36 3.63
C GLU A 10 -22.08 -21.02 4.59
N GLU A 11 -22.38 -19.74 4.79
CA GLU A 11 -23.52 -19.29 5.60
C GLU A 11 -24.88 -19.71 4.99
N PHE A 12 -25.02 -19.65 3.66
CA PHE A 12 -26.18 -20.16 2.93
C PHE A 12 -26.35 -21.67 3.13
N VAL A 13 -25.27 -22.46 3.02
CA VAL A 13 -25.29 -23.90 3.32
C VAL A 13 -25.73 -24.16 4.76
N GLY A 14 -25.21 -23.37 5.71
CA GLY A 14 -25.63 -23.43 7.12
C GLY A 14 -27.12 -23.15 7.34
N LEU A 15 -27.69 -22.20 6.58
CA LEU A 15 -29.14 -21.91 6.58
C LEU A 15 -29.95 -23.10 6.04
N LEU A 16 -29.55 -23.69 4.91
CA LEU A 16 -30.21 -24.86 4.32
C LEU A 16 -30.22 -26.05 5.28
N LYS A 17 -29.10 -26.30 5.97
CA LYS A 17 -28.98 -27.38 6.98
C LYS A 17 -29.97 -27.21 8.14
N ARG A 18 -30.18 -25.96 8.60
CA ARG A 18 -31.21 -25.64 9.59
C ARG A 18 -32.62 -25.85 9.04
N ALA A 19 -32.86 -25.43 7.80
CA ALA A 19 -34.15 -25.60 7.14
C ALA A 19 -34.52 -27.08 6.97
N HIS A 20 -33.58 -27.96 6.62
CA HIS A 20 -33.80 -29.42 6.57
C HIS A 20 -34.29 -29.99 7.90
N THR A 21 -33.68 -29.53 9.00
CA THR A 21 -34.08 -29.93 10.35
C THR A 21 -35.50 -29.43 10.67
N GLY A 22 -35.84 -28.22 10.21
CA GLY A 22 -37.20 -27.66 10.29
C GLY A 22 -38.22 -28.50 9.51
N ILE A 23 -37.93 -28.82 8.24
CA ILE A 23 -38.79 -29.64 7.38
C ILE A 23 -39.08 -30.99 8.03
N LYS A 24 -38.04 -31.66 8.56
CA LYS A 24 -38.22 -32.93 9.27
C LYS A 24 -39.19 -32.81 10.44
N LYS A 25 -39.02 -31.79 11.31
CA LYS A 25 -39.91 -31.55 12.44
C LYS A 25 -41.34 -31.22 12.01
N SER A 26 -41.52 -30.45 10.95
CA SER A 26 -42.85 -30.10 10.44
C SER A 26 -43.58 -31.33 9.91
N LEU A 27 -42.87 -32.23 9.20
CA LEU A 27 -43.42 -33.51 8.74
C LEU A 27 -43.76 -34.45 9.90
N GLU A 28 -42.89 -34.58 10.92
CA GLU A 28 -43.15 -35.39 12.12
C GLU A 28 -44.39 -34.90 12.89
N ASN A 29 -44.61 -33.59 12.92
CA ASN A 29 -45.77 -32.95 13.55
C ASN A 29 -46.99 -32.84 12.63
N LYS A 30 -46.96 -33.46 11.44
CA LYS A 30 -48.05 -33.42 10.42
C LYS A 30 -48.41 -32.01 9.94
N LYS A 31 -47.51 -31.04 10.08
CA LYS A 31 -47.65 -29.66 9.59
C LYS A 31 -47.18 -29.57 8.13
N ARG A 32 -47.99 -30.10 7.24
CA ARG A 32 -47.63 -30.25 5.81
C ARG A 32 -47.36 -28.92 5.11
N THR A 33 -48.21 -27.93 5.31
CA THR A 33 -48.07 -26.60 4.68
C THR A 33 -46.74 -25.95 5.05
N GLU A 34 -46.39 -25.98 6.33
CA GLU A 34 -45.10 -25.44 6.83
C GLU A 34 -43.89 -26.17 6.22
N ALA A 35 -43.99 -27.49 6.01
CA ALA A 35 -42.93 -28.24 5.34
C ALA A 35 -42.77 -27.86 3.86
N LEU A 36 -43.87 -27.62 3.14
CA LEU A 36 -43.86 -27.18 1.74
C LEU A 36 -43.30 -25.76 1.61
N GLU A 37 -43.69 -24.83 2.48
CA GLU A 37 -43.15 -23.46 2.53
C GLU A 37 -41.64 -23.46 2.79
N LEU A 38 -41.15 -24.33 3.70
CA LEU A 38 -39.72 -24.46 3.97
C LEU A 38 -38.95 -25.05 2.76
N LEU A 39 -39.56 -25.96 1.99
CA LEU A 39 -38.96 -26.48 0.76
C LEU A 39 -38.86 -25.40 -0.32
N GLU A 40 -39.89 -24.58 -0.50
CA GLU A 40 -39.86 -23.42 -1.40
C GLU A 40 -38.77 -22.42 -0.99
N GLN A 41 -38.63 -22.14 0.32
CA GLN A 41 -37.54 -21.32 0.83
C GLN A 41 -36.16 -21.94 0.57
N CYS A 42 -36.02 -23.26 0.72
CA CYS A 42 -34.79 -23.97 0.38
C CYS A 42 -34.45 -23.84 -1.11
N GLN A 43 -35.44 -23.96 -1.98
CA GLN A 43 -35.27 -23.82 -3.44
C GLN A 43 -34.77 -22.43 -3.80
N ASN A 44 -35.46 -21.39 -3.31
CA ASN A 44 -35.08 -19.99 -3.57
C ASN A 44 -33.67 -19.67 -3.03
N CYS A 45 -33.32 -20.24 -1.88
CA CYS A 45 -32.00 -20.10 -1.29
C CYS A 45 -30.92 -20.78 -2.15
N ALA A 46 -31.19 -21.98 -2.65
CA ALA A 46 -30.28 -22.72 -3.53
C ALA A 46 -30.07 -22.03 -4.89
N ILE A 47 -31.14 -21.50 -5.49
CA ILE A 47 -31.07 -20.73 -6.74
C ILE A 47 -30.17 -19.51 -6.54
N ARG A 48 -30.41 -18.71 -5.49
CA ARG A 48 -29.58 -17.53 -5.20
C ARG A 48 -28.11 -17.89 -4.96
N LEU A 49 -27.84 -19.02 -4.31
CA LEU A 49 -26.47 -19.50 -4.11
C LEU A 49 -25.85 -19.94 -5.44
N GLY A 50 -26.63 -20.58 -6.32
CA GLY A 50 -26.23 -20.95 -7.69
C GLY A 50 -25.84 -19.72 -8.49
N ASP A 51 -26.70 -18.71 -8.55
CA ASP A 51 -26.47 -17.45 -9.26
C ASP A 51 -25.16 -16.77 -8.82
N ILE A 52 -24.88 -16.77 -7.50
CA ILE A 52 -23.64 -16.19 -6.95
C ILE A 52 -22.42 -16.98 -7.42
N ILE A 53 -22.47 -18.31 -7.37
CA ILE A 53 -21.33 -19.16 -7.74
C ILE A 53 -21.11 -19.13 -9.26
N GLU A 54 -22.18 -19.19 -10.05
CA GLU A 54 -22.13 -19.06 -11.51
C GLU A 54 -21.52 -17.72 -11.94
N TYR A 55 -21.93 -16.61 -11.32
CA TYR A 55 -21.38 -15.30 -11.62
C TYR A 55 -19.86 -15.21 -11.34
N MET A 56 -19.38 -15.94 -10.33
CA MET A 56 -18.00 -15.85 -9.85
C MET A 56 -17.05 -16.88 -10.46
N GLU A 57 -17.53 -18.10 -10.71
CA GLU A 57 -16.74 -19.26 -11.15
C GLU A 57 -17.13 -19.75 -12.56
N GLY A 58 -18.26 -19.27 -13.10
CA GLY A 58 -18.82 -19.69 -14.38
C GLY A 58 -19.93 -20.75 -14.27
N GLU A 59 -20.78 -20.81 -15.30
CA GLU A 59 -21.94 -21.72 -15.40
C GLU A 59 -21.56 -23.20 -15.34
N ASP A 60 -20.41 -23.57 -15.94
CA ASP A 60 -19.92 -24.94 -15.98
C ASP A 60 -19.27 -25.43 -14.68
N PHE A 61 -19.25 -24.60 -13.63
CA PHE A 61 -18.59 -24.93 -12.38
C PHE A 61 -19.32 -26.07 -11.64
N VAL A 62 -18.56 -27.02 -11.09
CA VAL A 62 -19.10 -28.27 -10.51
C VAL A 62 -20.15 -28.02 -9.41
N THR A 63 -19.98 -26.98 -8.60
CA THR A 63 -20.94 -26.64 -7.54
C THR A 63 -22.30 -26.18 -8.09
N VAL A 64 -22.33 -25.53 -9.26
CA VAL A 64 -23.58 -25.09 -9.91
C VAL A 64 -24.42 -26.31 -10.26
N ARG A 65 -23.82 -27.32 -10.89
CA ARG A 65 -24.49 -28.59 -11.21
C ARG A 65 -25.00 -29.32 -9.95
N LEU A 66 -24.23 -29.31 -8.86
CA LEU A 66 -24.66 -29.89 -7.59
C LEU A 66 -25.86 -29.14 -6.97
N LEU A 67 -25.96 -27.83 -7.19
CA LEU A 67 -27.09 -27.01 -6.74
C LEU A 67 -28.34 -27.26 -7.59
N GLU A 68 -28.18 -27.46 -8.90
CA GLU A 68 -29.27 -27.89 -9.80
C GLU A 68 -29.84 -29.24 -9.39
N ASP A 69 -28.98 -30.24 -9.16
CA ASP A 69 -29.38 -31.58 -8.67
C ASP A 69 -30.10 -31.49 -7.31
N TYR A 70 -29.67 -30.57 -6.44
CA TYR A 70 -30.32 -30.33 -5.16
C TYR A 70 -31.70 -29.66 -5.33
N CYS A 71 -31.83 -28.69 -6.25
CA CYS A 71 -33.10 -28.08 -6.62
C CYS A 71 -34.10 -29.12 -7.18
N GLU A 72 -33.64 -30.05 -8.00
CA GLU A 72 -34.45 -31.16 -8.49
C GLU A 72 -34.88 -32.09 -7.34
N THR A 73 -33.96 -32.39 -6.41
CA THR A 73 -34.28 -33.17 -5.21
C THR A 73 -35.36 -32.48 -4.36
N ILE A 74 -35.29 -31.16 -4.18
CA ILE A 74 -36.33 -30.40 -3.47
C ILE A 74 -37.67 -30.52 -4.18
N TYR A 75 -37.71 -30.34 -5.50
CA TYR A 75 -38.93 -30.42 -6.29
C TYR A 75 -39.61 -31.80 -6.20
N GLN A 76 -38.82 -32.88 -6.31
CA GLN A 76 -39.32 -34.24 -6.15
C GLN A 76 -39.90 -34.47 -4.75
N MET A 77 -39.24 -33.99 -3.70
CA MET A 77 -39.75 -34.09 -2.33
C MET A 77 -41.03 -33.23 -2.14
N TYR A 78 -41.10 -32.06 -2.76
CA TYR A 78 -42.29 -31.20 -2.73
C TYR A 78 -43.50 -31.92 -3.32
N GLU A 79 -43.36 -32.51 -4.51
CA GLU A 79 -44.43 -33.26 -5.16
C GLU A 79 -44.79 -34.55 -4.41
N GLU A 80 -43.81 -35.30 -3.89
CA GLU A 80 -44.07 -36.45 -3.00
C GLU A 80 -44.91 -36.01 -1.79
N ILE A 81 -44.53 -34.91 -1.14
CA ILE A 81 -45.22 -34.38 0.03
C ILE A 81 -46.59 -33.84 -0.34
N ARG A 82 -46.79 -33.24 -1.52
CA ARG A 82 -48.06 -32.67 -1.98
C ARG A 82 -49.06 -33.73 -2.46
N GLN A 83 -48.60 -34.85 -2.99
CA GLN A 83 -49.46 -35.92 -3.52
C GLN A 83 -49.78 -37.00 -2.48
N GLN A 84 -48.85 -37.34 -1.57
CA GLN A 84 -49.03 -38.43 -0.60
C GLN A 84 -49.43 -37.94 0.80
N GLY A 85 -50.36 -38.65 1.46
CA GLY A 85 -50.85 -38.32 2.81
C GLY A 85 -49.94 -38.77 3.96
N SER A 86 -48.96 -39.65 3.72
CA SER A 86 -48.00 -40.16 4.70
C SER A 86 -46.62 -40.27 4.07
N VAL A 87 -45.72 -39.37 4.42
CA VAL A 87 -44.35 -39.31 3.88
C VAL A 87 -43.36 -39.58 5.00
N ASN A 88 -42.35 -40.39 4.71
CA ASN A 88 -41.30 -40.69 5.69
C ASN A 88 -40.38 -39.46 5.87
N ALA A 89 -40.58 -38.71 6.96
CA ALA A 89 -39.78 -37.53 7.30
C ALA A 89 -38.26 -37.80 7.33
N ASN A 90 -37.84 -39.01 7.75
CA ASN A 90 -36.42 -39.39 7.74
C ASN A 90 -35.89 -39.63 6.32
N LYS A 91 -36.72 -40.14 5.39
CA LYS A 91 -36.32 -40.29 3.98
C LYS A 91 -36.07 -38.91 3.35
N VAL A 92 -37.02 -37.98 3.52
CA VAL A 92 -36.91 -36.60 3.01
C VAL A 92 -35.66 -35.93 3.56
N PHE A 93 -35.48 -35.95 4.88
CA PHE A 93 -34.30 -35.36 5.54
C PHE A 93 -33.00 -35.95 5.00
N ARG A 94 -32.87 -37.29 4.90
CA ARG A 94 -31.64 -37.94 4.42
C ARG A 94 -31.33 -37.57 2.97
N SER A 95 -32.34 -37.48 2.11
CA SER A 95 -32.16 -37.14 0.70
C SER A 95 -31.61 -35.71 0.55
N LEU A 96 -32.27 -34.74 1.17
CA LEU A 96 -31.86 -33.34 1.15
C LEU A 96 -30.49 -33.14 1.81
N HIS A 97 -30.25 -33.80 2.95
CA HIS A 97 -29.00 -33.66 3.67
C HIS A 97 -27.80 -34.26 2.92
N LYS A 98 -28.00 -35.40 2.23
CA LYS A 98 -26.96 -36.01 1.41
C LYS A 98 -26.53 -35.08 0.26
N ALA A 99 -27.49 -34.50 -0.45
CA ALA A 99 -27.21 -33.54 -1.53
C ALA A 99 -26.47 -32.29 -1.00
N LEU A 100 -26.90 -31.76 0.15
CA LEU A 100 -26.25 -30.61 0.76
C LEU A 100 -24.81 -30.89 1.22
N ILE A 101 -24.49 -32.11 1.69
CA ILE A 101 -23.12 -32.49 2.02
C ILE A 101 -22.22 -32.47 0.78
N CYS A 102 -22.72 -32.90 -0.38
CA CYS A 102 -21.97 -32.80 -1.64
C CYS A 102 -21.68 -31.35 -2.00
N ILE A 103 -22.67 -30.46 -1.88
CA ILE A 103 -22.51 -29.01 -2.09
C ILE A 103 -21.50 -28.42 -1.09
N GLU A 104 -21.62 -28.74 0.20
CA GLU A 104 -20.72 -28.27 1.27
C GLU A 104 -19.27 -28.68 0.98
N ASN A 105 -19.05 -29.93 0.56
CA ASN A 105 -17.73 -30.42 0.19
C ASN A 105 -17.19 -29.73 -1.06
N SER A 106 -18.04 -29.47 -2.05
CA SER A 106 -17.62 -28.83 -3.30
C SER A 106 -17.26 -27.35 -3.08
N ILE A 107 -18.08 -26.61 -2.33
CA ILE A 107 -17.75 -25.25 -1.90
C ILE A 107 -16.41 -25.22 -1.14
N LYS A 108 -16.18 -26.20 -0.27
CA LYS A 108 -14.95 -26.26 0.52
C LYS A 108 -13.70 -26.53 -0.34
N ASN A 109 -13.78 -27.52 -1.22
CA ASN A 109 -12.60 -28.13 -1.87
C ASN A 109 -12.39 -27.66 -3.32
N ASP A 110 -13.46 -27.37 -4.05
CA ASP A 110 -13.38 -27.07 -5.48
C ASP A 110 -13.27 -25.57 -5.74
N ILE A 111 -13.85 -24.74 -4.85
CA ILE A 111 -13.75 -23.29 -4.93
C ILE A 111 -12.44 -22.80 -4.30
N SER A 112 -11.56 -22.22 -5.14
CA SER A 112 -10.38 -21.50 -4.66
C SER A 112 -10.73 -20.09 -4.13
N VAL A 113 -10.05 -19.70 -3.04
CA VAL A 113 -10.20 -18.37 -2.45
C VAL A 113 -9.11 -17.48 -2.99
N ARG A 114 -9.51 -16.45 -3.73
CA ARG A 114 -8.61 -15.41 -4.20
C ARG A 114 -8.51 -14.31 -3.15
N THR A 115 -7.29 -13.88 -2.85
CA THR A 115 -6.98 -12.80 -1.91
C THR A 115 -7.02 -11.48 -2.65
N GLU A 116 -7.71 -10.47 -2.12
CA GLU A 116 -7.69 -9.13 -2.71
C GLU A 116 -6.70 -8.21 -1.95
N ALA A 117 -5.67 -7.75 -2.65
CA ALA A 117 -4.62 -6.89 -2.10
C ALA A 117 -4.62 -5.51 -2.75
N VAL A 118 -4.83 -4.47 -1.94
CA VAL A 118 -4.89 -3.08 -2.41
C VAL A 118 -3.66 -2.32 -1.93
N PHE A 119 -3.00 -1.61 -2.83
CA PHE A 119 -1.85 -0.76 -2.54
C PHE A 119 -2.24 0.71 -2.74
N LEU A 120 -2.07 1.53 -1.69
CA LEU A 120 -2.50 2.94 -1.67
C LEU A 120 -1.32 3.91 -1.58
N PRO A 121 -0.51 4.05 -2.64
CA PRO A 121 0.55 5.04 -2.66
C PRO A 121 -0.03 6.45 -2.86
N TYR A 122 0.47 7.47 -2.15
CA TYR A 122 0.00 8.87 -2.33
C TYR A 122 0.96 9.74 -3.17
N LYS A 123 2.18 9.27 -3.43
CA LYS A 123 3.17 9.91 -4.30
C LYS A 123 3.91 8.89 -5.16
N ALA A 124 4.02 9.14 -6.45
CA ALA A 124 4.72 8.31 -7.41
C ALA A 124 6.21 8.18 -7.07
N SER A 125 6.83 9.26 -6.60
CA SER A 125 8.26 9.26 -6.21
C SER A 125 8.58 8.43 -4.95
N MET A 126 7.54 7.85 -4.32
CA MET A 126 7.61 7.05 -3.11
C MET A 126 7.04 5.64 -3.35
N TRP A 127 6.78 5.27 -4.60
CA TRP A 127 6.21 3.98 -4.99
C TRP A 127 7.13 2.80 -4.68
N ASP A 128 8.45 3.02 -4.74
CA ASP A 128 9.49 2.02 -4.47
C ASP A 128 9.38 1.36 -3.09
N SER A 129 8.66 1.95 -2.14
CA SER A 129 8.40 1.37 -0.83
C SER A 129 7.35 0.26 -0.81
N LEU A 130 6.56 0.11 -1.88
CA LEU A 130 5.52 -0.91 -2.01
C LEU A 130 5.72 -1.81 -3.24
N GLU A 131 6.52 -1.35 -4.21
CA GLU A 131 6.65 -1.99 -5.52
C GLU A 131 6.99 -3.48 -5.45
N SER A 132 7.98 -3.90 -4.66
CA SER A 132 8.34 -5.32 -4.59
C SER A 132 7.26 -6.17 -3.94
N ILE A 133 6.53 -5.63 -2.95
CA ILE A 133 5.41 -6.32 -2.30
C ILE A 133 4.26 -6.50 -3.31
N TRP A 134 3.97 -5.45 -4.08
CA TRP A 134 2.98 -5.52 -5.15
C TRP A 134 3.37 -6.54 -6.22
N ARG A 135 4.62 -6.52 -6.70
CA ARG A 135 5.10 -7.47 -7.72
C ARG A 135 4.96 -8.93 -7.28
N GLU A 136 5.32 -9.24 -6.04
CA GLU A 136 5.17 -10.60 -5.50
C GLU A 136 3.69 -11.00 -5.39
N ALA A 137 2.82 -10.07 -4.98
CA ALA A 137 1.38 -10.32 -4.91
C ALA A 137 0.74 -10.48 -6.30
N ASP A 138 1.20 -9.73 -7.30
CA ASP A 138 0.67 -9.73 -8.67
C ASP A 138 1.07 -11.00 -9.46
N GLN A 139 2.17 -11.64 -9.06
CA GLN A 139 2.60 -12.92 -9.63
C GLN A 139 1.81 -14.13 -9.10
N ASP A 140 1.08 -13.98 -7.99
CA ASP A 140 0.26 -15.04 -7.42
C ASP A 140 -1.10 -15.11 -8.15
N PRO A 141 -1.42 -16.19 -8.88
CA PRO A 141 -2.71 -16.32 -9.58
C PRO A 141 -3.91 -16.29 -8.63
N GLU A 142 -3.71 -16.64 -7.36
CA GLU A 142 -4.74 -16.61 -6.32
C GLU A 142 -4.81 -15.24 -5.61
N CYS A 143 -4.16 -14.21 -6.15
CA CYS A 143 -4.19 -12.85 -5.62
C CYS A 143 -4.66 -11.85 -6.69
N ASP A 144 -5.71 -11.10 -6.38
CA ASP A 144 -6.15 -9.97 -7.17
C ASP A 144 -5.51 -8.70 -6.59
N THR A 145 -4.62 -8.06 -7.35
CA THR A 145 -3.95 -6.83 -6.89
C THR A 145 -4.52 -5.57 -7.53
N TYR A 146 -4.53 -4.48 -6.76
CA TYR A 146 -4.93 -3.17 -7.24
C TYR A 146 -3.94 -2.11 -6.73
N VAL A 147 -3.28 -1.41 -7.65
CA VAL A 147 -2.50 -0.21 -7.32
C VAL A 147 -3.39 1.00 -7.50
N ILE A 148 -3.74 1.65 -6.40
CA ILE A 148 -4.69 2.77 -6.36
C ILE A 148 -3.98 3.98 -5.79
N PRO A 149 -3.30 4.79 -6.64
CA PRO A 149 -2.75 6.06 -6.21
C PRO A 149 -3.85 6.89 -5.54
N ILE A 150 -3.57 7.47 -4.38
CA ILE A 150 -4.55 8.24 -3.62
C ILE A 150 -4.24 9.74 -3.69
N PRO A 151 -5.27 10.60 -3.78
CA PRO A 151 -5.07 12.04 -3.83
C PRO A 151 -4.64 12.59 -2.47
N TYR A 152 -3.96 13.73 -2.49
CA TYR A 152 -3.51 14.43 -1.29
C TYR A 152 -3.62 15.94 -1.44
N TYR A 153 -3.77 16.63 -0.31
CA TYR A 153 -3.82 18.07 -0.22
C TYR A 153 -2.48 18.62 0.25
N ASP A 154 -2.06 19.76 -0.31
CA ASP A 154 -1.15 20.66 0.38
C ASP A 154 -1.86 21.36 1.54
N ARG A 155 -1.09 21.85 2.51
CA ARG A 155 -1.61 22.63 3.64
C ARG A 155 -1.15 24.08 3.60
N ASN A 156 -2.06 24.98 3.94
CA ASN A 156 -1.73 26.35 4.28
C ASN A 156 -1.04 26.45 5.65
N PRO A 157 -0.39 27.58 5.97
CA PRO A 157 0.21 27.80 7.30
C PRO A 157 -0.77 27.68 8.47
N ASP A 158 -2.06 27.92 8.24
CA ASP A 158 -3.13 27.75 9.24
C ASP A 158 -3.65 26.30 9.36
N GLY A 159 -3.06 25.38 8.60
CA GLY A 159 -3.44 23.96 8.55
C GLY A 159 -4.62 23.64 7.64
N SER A 160 -5.28 24.62 7.03
CA SER A 160 -6.36 24.35 6.07
C SER A 160 -5.85 23.71 4.77
N PHE A 161 -6.70 22.97 4.06
CA PHE A 161 -6.36 22.39 2.76
C PHE A 161 -6.22 23.48 1.70
N ARG A 162 -5.21 23.32 0.83
CA ARG A 162 -4.91 24.26 -0.26
C ARG A 162 -5.21 23.66 -1.63
N GLU A 163 -4.27 22.94 -2.21
CA GLU A 163 -4.36 22.35 -3.55
C GLU A 163 -4.49 20.83 -3.43
N LEU A 164 -5.38 20.23 -4.23
CA LEU A 164 -5.55 18.79 -4.32
C LEU A 164 -4.71 18.25 -5.49
N HIS A 165 -3.86 17.29 -5.18
CA HIS A 165 -2.97 16.63 -6.14
C HIS A 165 -3.39 15.19 -6.36
N TYR A 166 -3.24 14.72 -7.59
CA TYR A 166 -3.44 13.33 -7.97
C TYR A 166 -2.38 12.90 -9.00
N GLU A 167 -1.56 11.93 -8.64
CA GLU A 167 -0.40 11.48 -9.44
C GLU A 167 -0.65 10.13 -10.15
N GLY A 168 -1.91 9.74 -10.37
CA GLY A 168 -2.23 8.43 -10.95
C GLY A 168 -1.58 8.15 -12.31
N GLY A 169 -1.36 9.19 -13.11
CA GLY A 169 -0.70 9.09 -14.43
C GLY A 169 0.84 9.16 -14.39
N GLN A 170 1.48 9.15 -13.22
CA GLN A 170 2.93 9.30 -13.08
C GLN A 170 3.64 7.99 -12.68
N TYR A 171 2.91 6.89 -12.63
CA TYR A 171 3.48 5.57 -12.31
C TYR A 171 4.12 4.95 -13.55
N PRO A 172 5.12 4.06 -13.37
CA PRO A 172 5.72 3.36 -14.50
C PRO A 172 4.70 2.57 -15.32
N GLU A 173 4.90 2.47 -16.63
CA GLU A 173 3.94 1.83 -17.57
C GLU A 173 3.60 0.37 -17.22
N TYR A 174 4.52 -0.34 -16.56
CA TYR A 174 4.30 -1.73 -16.13
C TYR A 174 3.37 -1.84 -14.90
N VAL A 175 3.00 -0.73 -14.25
CA VAL A 175 2.12 -0.71 -13.07
C VAL A 175 0.68 -0.46 -13.53
N PRO A 176 -0.24 -1.42 -13.40
CA PRO A 176 -1.64 -1.23 -13.72
C PRO A 176 -2.32 -0.37 -12.64
N VAL A 177 -2.46 0.92 -12.94
CA VAL A 177 -3.12 1.88 -12.05
C VAL A 177 -4.64 1.78 -12.16
N THR A 178 -5.30 1.64 -11.02
CA THR A 178 -6.77 1.76 -10.87
C THR A 178 -7.11 3.16 -10.34
N ASP A 179 -8.12 3.80 -10.94
CA ASP A 179 -8.59 5.10 -10.46
C ASP A 179 -9.25 4.96 -9.09
N TYR A 180 -8.88 5.82 -8.14
CA TYR A 180 -9.40 5.78 -6.77
C TYR A 180 -10.92 6.03 -6.68
N ARG A 181 -11.53 6.62 -7.72
CA ARG A 181 -12.97 6.89 -7.82
C ARG A 181 -13.76 5.68 -8.31
N GLU A 182 -13.11 4.73 -8.96
CA GLU A 182 -13.75 3.54 -9.53
C GLU A 182 -13.73 2.35 -8.56
N TYR A 183 -12.82 2.36 -7.59
CA TYR A 183 -12.71 1.28 -6.62
C TYR A 183 -13.70 1.43 -5.45
N ASP A 184 -14.64 0.49 -5.36
CA ASP A 184 -15.64 0.46 -4.29
C ASP A 184 -15.15 -0.28 -3.04
N PHE A 185 -14.51 0.44 -2.13
CA PHE A 185 -14.02 -0.12 -0.86
C PHE A 185 -15.12 -0.73 0.02
N VAL A 186 -16.36 -0.23 -0.07
CA VAL A 186 -17.48 -0.66 0.79
C VAL A 186 -17.96 -2.05 0.40
N ASN A 187 -18.12 -2.28 -0.90
CA ASN A 187 -18.60 -3.56 -1.43
C ASN A 187 -17.48 -4.55 -1.71
N ARG A 188 -16.28 -4.06 -2.07
CA ARG A 188 -15.15 -4.94 -2.39
C ARG A 188 -14.53 -5.57 -1.14
N ARG A 189 -14.38 -4.78 -0.07
CA ARG A 189 -13.77 -5.19 1.20
C ARG A 189 -12.46 -5.99 1.02
N PRO A 190 -11.37 -5.33 0.56
CA PRO A 190 -10.12 -6.02 0.29
C PRO A 190 -9.58 -6.75 1.53
N ASP A 191 -9.02 -7.94 1.34
CA ASP A 191 -8.44 -8.75 2.42
C ASP A 191 -7.26 -8.05 3.08
N VAL A 192 -6.46 -7.31 2.29
CA VAL A 192 -5.34 -6.51 2.79
C VAL A 192 -5.25 -5.16 2.08
N ILE A 193 -4.97 -4.11 2.86
CA ILE A 193 -4.64 -2.78 2.34
C ILE A 193 -3.22 -2.43 2.78
N TYR A 194 -2.37 -2.02 1.84
CA TYR A 194 -1.04 -1.49 2.08
C TYR A 194 -1.03 0.03 1.96
N ILE A 195 -0.54 0.71 3.00
CA ILE A 195 -0.30 2.15 3.02
C ILE A 195 1.18 2.43 3.28
N HIS A 196 1.68 3.55 2.76
CA HIS A 196 3.06 3.98 3.01
C HIS A 196 3.21 5.37 3.65
N ASN A 197 2.14 6.17 3.68
CA ASN A 197 2.10 7.45 4.36
C ASN A 197 1.48 7.25 5.76
N PRO A 198 2.22 7.52 6.85
CA PRO A 198 1.70 7.26 8.19
C PRO A 198 0.92 8.42 8.81
N TYR A 199 0.87 9.59 8.18
CA TYR A 199 0.58 10.81 8.91
C TYR A 199 -0.90 11.17 8.99
N ASP A 200 -1.77 10.62 8.13
CA ASP A 200 -3.17 11.04 7.99
C ASP A 200 -3.27 12.58 7.94
N ASP A 201 -3.92 13.20 8.94
CA ASP A 201 -4.10 14.64 9.09
C ASP A 201 -3.02 15.32 9.95
N CYS A 202 -2.06 14.59 10.50
CA CYS A 202 -1.08 15.09 11.47
C CYS A 202 0.18 15.72 10.84
N ASN A 203 0.35 15.66 9.52
CA ASN A 203 1.47 16.29 8.83
C ASN A 203 1.14 17.76 8.49
N TYR A 204 2.08 18.66 8.80
CA TYR A 204 1.95 20.10 8.57
C TYR A 204 2.00 20.50 7.10
N VAL A 205 2.61 19.68 6.22
CA VAL A 205 2.87 20.05 4.82
C VAL A 205 1.80 19.50 3.87
N THR A 206 1.44 18.24 4.05
CA THR A 206 0.46 17.56 3.18
C THR A 206 -0.45 16.65 3.98
N SER A 207 -1.65 16.39 3.49
CA SER A 207 -2.59 15.42 4.04
C SER A 207 -3.13 14.53 2.94
N VAL A 208 -3.12 13.21 3.10
CA VAL A 208 -3.89 12.37 2.18
C VAL A 208 -5.38 12.73 2.26
N HIS A 209 -6.14 12.45 1.20
CA HIS A 209 -7.56 12.75 1.22
C HIS A 209 -8.27 12.03 2.40
N PRO A 210 -9.14 12.70 3.19
CA PRO A 210 -9.65 12.16 4.47
C PRO A 210 -10.30 10.79 4.42
N PHE A 211 -10.90 10.43 3.29
CA PHE A 211 -11.42 9.08 3.04
C PHE A 211 -10.35 7.99 3.28
N PHE A 212 -9.10 8.26 2.90
CA PHE A 212 -7.97 7.32 2.99
C PHE A 212 -7.18 7.44 4.29
N TYR A 213 -7.68 8.12 5.32
CA TYR A 213 -7.06 8.07 6.64
C TYR A 213 -7.04 6.64 7.16
N SER A 214 -5.94 6.26 7.80
CA SER A 214 -5.72 4.90 8.28
C SER A 214 -6.84 4.38 9.18
N LYS A 215 -7.44 5.26 10.02
CA LYS A 215 -8.63 4.94 10.84
C LYS A 215 -9.86 4.55 10.01
N ASN A 216 -10.03 5.16 8.84
CA ASN A 216 -11.15 4.89 7.93
C ASN A 216 -10.88 3.61 7.14
N LEU A 217 -9.67 3.48 6.56
CA LEU A 217 -9.26 2.31 5.79
C LEU A 217 -9.38 1.00 6.57
N LYS A 218 -9.06 1.02 7.86
CA LYS A 218 -9.18 -0.15 8.75
C LYS A 218 -10.61 -0.73 8.80
N GLN A 219 -11.64 0.04 8.47
CA GLN A 219 -13.03 -0.42 8.49
C GLN A 219 -13.41 -1.23 7.25
N PHE A 220 -12.61 -1.13 6.18
CA PHE A 220 -12.86 -1.77 4.89
C PHE A 220 -12.04 -3.05 4.67
N THR A 221 -11.06 -3.34 5.53
CA THR A 221 -10.14 -4.48 5.34
C THR A 221 -9.99 -5.32 6.60
N ASP A 222 -9.72 -6.62 6.43
CA ASP A 222 -9.32 -7.53 7.51
C ASP A 222 -7.91 -7.20 8.03
N LYS A 223 -7.05 -6.63 7.18
CA LYS A 223 -5.65 -6.36 7.51
C LYS A 223 -5.13 -5.07 6.88
N LEU A 224 -4.93 -4.04 7.69
CA LEU A 224 -4.22 -2.82 7.26
C LEU A 224 -2.71 -2.97 7.54
N VAL A 225 -1.87 -2.82 6.52
CA VAL A 225 -0.41 -2.93 6.62
C VAL A 225 0.24 -1.59 6.30
N TYR A 226 1.08 -1.10 7.21
CA TYR A 226 1.88 0.10 7.00
C TYR A 226 3.34 -0.26 6.68
N VAL A 227 3.87 0.29 5.59
CA VAL A 227 5.27 0.16 5.15
C VAL A 227 5.85 1.55 4.90
N PRO A 228 6.79 2.06 5.71
CA PRO A 228 7.32 3.42 5.56
C PRO A 228 7.92 3.67 4.17
N TYR A 229 7.62 4.84 3.58
CA TYR A 229 8.22 5.26 2.31
C TYR A 229 9.68 5.76 2.42
N PHE A 230 10.19 5.89 3.65
CA PHE A 230 11.50 6.42 3.95
C PHE A 230 12.36 5.40 4.69
N ILE A 231 13.67 5.64 4.68
CA ILE A 231 14.66 4.89 5.46
C ILE A 231 15.35 5.88 6.41
N LEU A 232 15.63 5.41 7.62
CA LEU A 232 16.43 6.12 8.61
C LEU A 232 17.80 5.45 8.75
N GLY A 233 18.76 6.16 9.33
CA GLY A 233 19.99 5.52 9.80
C GLY A 233 19.65 4.41 10.79
N GLU A 234 20.45 3.33 10.78
CA GLU A 234 20.27 2.23 11.72
C GLU A 234 20.40 2.73 13.17
N ILE A 235 19.46 2.31 14.03
CA ILE A 235 19.35 2.76 15.41
C ILE A 235 19.89 1.69 16.35
N ASP A 236 20.66 2.08 17.36
CA ASP A 236 20.92 1.23 18.51
C ASP A 236 19.74 1.30 19.50
N PRO A 237 18.93 0.24 19.67
CA PRO A 237 17.80 0.24 20.61
C PRO A 237 18.25 0.35 22.09
N GLY A 238 19.53 0.11 22.37
CA GLY A 238 20.16 0.36 23.66
C GLY A 238 20.45 1.84 23.94
N ASN A 239 20.54 2.68 22.90
CA ASN A 239 20.80 4.11 23.02
C ASN A 239 19.48 4.89 23.17
N GLU A 240 19.16 5.33 24.39
CA GLU A 240 17.93 6.07 24.67
C GLU A 240 17.80 7.39 23.88
N GLU A 241 18.91 8.06 23.58
CA GLU A 241 18.86 9.32 22.83
C GLU A 241 18.49 9.09 21.36
N GLU A 242 19.04 8.03 20.74
CA GLU A 242 18.68 7.64 19.38
C GLU A 242 17.21 7.24 19.29
N VAL A 243 16.75 6.41 20.23
CA VAL A 243 15.34 6.01 20.32
C VAL A 243 14.44 7.23 20.50
N LYS A 244 14.82 8.18 21.35
CA LYS A 244 14.05 9.41 21.58
C LYS A 244 13.94 10.28 20.31
N ARG A 245 15.01 10.40 19.53
CA ARG A 245 15.00 11.20 18.29
C ARG A 245 13.98 10.69 17.27
N MET A 246 13.69 9.40 17.26
CA MET A 246 12.78 8.79 16.28
C MET A 246 11.32 8.64 16.77
N GLU A 247 11.00 8.96 18.04
CA GLU A 247 9.69 8.67 18.67
C GLU A 247 8.46 9.12 17.89
N HIS A 248 8.36 10.42 17.60
CA HIS A 248 8.35 10.82 16.22
C HIS A 248 7.47 10.04 15.22
N PHE A 249 8.15 9.08 14.60
CA PHE A 249 7.67 8.22 13.56
C PHE A 249 6.86 7.02 14.11
N CYS A 250 7.12 6.60 15.35
CA CYS A 250 6.44 5.48 16.00
C CYS A 250 4.99 5.77 16.35
N THR A 251 4.66 7.01 16.70
CA THR A 251 3.34 7.36 17.28
C THR A 251 2.36 7.94 16.26
N THR A 252 2.69 7.84 14.98
CA THR A 252 1.89 8.33 13.87
C THR A 252 0.59 7.51 13.68
N PRO A 253 -0.50 8.13 13.15
CA PRO A 253 -1.78 7.45 12.93
C PRO A 253 -1.65 6.11 12.18
N GLY A 254 -0.88 6.06 11.10
CA GLY A 254 -0.65 4.84 10.32
C GLY A 254 -0.05 3.71 11.16
N VAL A 255 0.88 4.01 12.06
CA VAL A 255 1.42 3.02 13.01
C VAL A 255 0.37 2.60 14.03
N MET A 256 -0.42 3.54 14.55
CA MET A 256 -1.42 3.26 15.58
C MET A 256 -2.59 2.42 15.05
N TYR A 257 -3.11 2.73 13.86
CA TYR A 257 -4.29 2.08 13.29
C TYR A 257 -3.99 0.82 12.47
N ALA A 258 -2.80 0.66 11.88
CA ALA A 258 -2.47 -0.56 11.12
C ALA A 258 -2.56 -1.83 11.98
N ASP A 259 -2.85 -2.97 11.37
CA ASP A 259 -2.78 -4.29 12.00
C ASP A 259 -1.35 -4.83 12.00
N GLN A 260 -0.55 -4.43 11.02
CA GLN A 260 0.86 -4.78 10.92
C GLN A 260 1.69 -3.59 10.44
N VAL A 261 2.91 -3.44 10.97
CA VAL A 261 3.87 -2.43 10.51
C VAL A 261 5.17 -3.12 10.15
N ILE A 262 5.68 -2.86 8.95
CA ILE A 262 6.94 -3.44 8.46
C ILE A 262 8.00 -2.34 8.44
N VAL A 263 9.06 -2.51 9.24
CA VAL A 263 10.18 -1.57 9.35
C VAL A 263 11.48 -2.19 8.84
N GLN A 264 12.45 -1.32 8.55
CA GLN A 264 13.67 -1.65 7.81
C GLN A 264 14.60 -2.67 8.47
N SER A 265 14.50 -2.91 9.78
CA SER A 265 15.42 -3.82 10.49
C SER A 265 14.87 -4.31 11.82
N GLU A 266 15.49 -5.35 12.38
CA GLU A 266 15.16 -5.83 13.73
C GLU A 266 15.49 -4.83 14.84
N ASN A 267 16.53 -4.01 14.68
CA ASN A 267 16.83 -2.96 15.66
C ASN A 267 15.77 -1.86 15.60
N MET A 268 15.34 -1.46 14.40
CA MET A 268 14.23 -0.54 14.23
C MET A 268 12.95 -1.11 14.85
N ARG A 269 12.66 -2.39 14.64
CA ARG A 269 11.53 -3.08 15.28
C ARG A 269 11.60 -2.98 16.80
N LYS A 270 12.76 -3.26 17.41
CA LYS A 270 12.96 -3.13 18.87
C LYS A 270 12.74 -1.70 19.35
N ALA A 271 13.25 -0.70 18.62
CA ALA A 271 13.06 0.71 18.95
C ALA A 271 11.58 1.11 18.91
N TYR A 272 10.85 0.73 17.85
CA TYR A 272 9.39 0.94 17.75
C TYR A 272 8.64 0.31 18.92
N ILE A 273 8.91 -0.97 19.23
CA ILE A 273 8.26 -1.69 20.35
C ILE A 273 8.55 -0.98 21.67
N LYS A 274 9.79 -0.53 21.89
CA LYS A 274 10.19 0.19 23.11
C LYS A 274 9.42 1.49 23.28
N VAL A 275 9.35 2.32 22.23
CA VAL A 275 8.59 3.58 22.23
C VAL A 275 7.10 3.31 22.48
N LEU A 276 6.50 2.42 21.69
CA LEU A 276 5.06 2.14 21.78
C LEU A 276 4.66 1.51 23.12
N THR A 277 5.53 0.70 23.71
CA THR A 277 5.31 0.12 25.04
C THR A 277 5.43 1.19 26.12
N ARG A 278 6.36 2.14 26.00
CA ARG A 278 6.46 3.30 26.90
C ARG A 278 5.19 4.16 26.86
N GLU A 279 4.69 4.46 25.66
CA GLU A 279 3.52 5.33 25.47
C GLU A 279 2.19 4.66 25.86
N THR A 280 2.06 3.34 25.70
CA THR A 280 0.78 2.63 25.89
C THR A 280 0.76 1.66 27.07
N GLY A 281 1.88 1.50 27.77
CA GLY A 281 2.06 0.68 28.95
C GLY A 281 2.50 -0.77 28.68
N GLU A 282 3.24 -1.34 29.64
CA GLU A 282 3.90 -2.66 29.54
C GLU A 282 2.94 -3.81 29.18
N LYS A 283 1.67 -3.72 29.60
CA LYS A 283 0.65 -4.74 29.29
C LYS A 283 0.40 -4.91 27.79
N ARG A 284 0.72 -3.90 26.97
CA ARG A 284 0.55 -3.92 25.50
C ARG A 284 1.80 -4.35 24.74
N LYS A 285 2.91 -4.65 25.42
CA LYS A 285 4.17 -5.03 24.77
C LYS A 285 4.02 -6.19 23.78
N LYS A 286 3.36 -7.27 24.20
CA LYS A 286 3.13 -8.45 23.34
C LYS A 286 2.35 -8.11 22.06
N TYR A 287 1.35 -7.23 22.18
CA TYR A 287 0.60 -6.73 21.02
C TYR A 287 1.52 -5.99 20.03
N TRP A 288 2.44 -5.16 20.53
CA TRP A 288 3.41 -4.48 19.67
C TRP A 288 4.46 -5.43 19.06
N GLU A 289 4.91 -6.44 19.80
CA GLU A 289 5.82 -7.48 19.30
C GLU A 289 5.21 -8.29 18.14
N GLU A 290 3.90 -8.54 18.20
CA GLU A 290 3.13 -9.20 17.14
C GLU A 290 2.88 -8.27 15.95
N LYS A 291 2.62 -6.98 16.19
CA LYS A 291 2.28 -5.99 15.17
C LYS A 291 3.48 -5.46 14.37
N ILE A 292 4.60 -5.15 15.03
CA ILE A 292 5.79 -4.56 14.38
C ILE A 292 6.72 -5.66 13.90
N LYS A 293 7.13 -5.61 12.63
CA LYS A 293 8.00 -6.60 11.97
C LYS A 293 9.23 -5.92 11.34
N GLY A 294 10.43 -6.45 11.58
CA GLY A 294 11.69 -5.91 11.06
C GLY A 294 12.16 -6.64 9.80
N LEU A 295 11.34 -6.63 8.75
CA LEU A 295 11.55 -7.50 7.57
C LEU A 295 12.40 -6.86 6.47
N GLY A 296 12.91 -5.65 6.66
CA GLY A 296 13.61 -4.92 5.62
C GLY A 296 12.75 -3.84 4.97
N SER A 297 13.27 -3.24 3.91
CA SER A 297 12.58 -2.21 3.13
C SER A 297 12.60 -2.56 1.64
N PRO A 298 11.44 -2.58 0.96
CA PRO A 298 11.35 -2.67 -0.49
C PRO A 298 12.25 -1.67 -1.22
N LYS A 299 12.37 -0.46 -0.69
CA LYS A 299 13.20 0.62 -1.23
C LYS A 299 14.68 0.24 -1.31
N VAL A 300 15.20 -0.45 -0.30
CA VAL A 300 16.60 -0.92 -0.29
C VAL A 300 16.78 -2.06 -1.29
N SER A 301 15.82 -2.99 -1.36
CA SER A 301 15.88 -4.14 -2.26
C SER A 301 15.92 -3.68 -3.72
N LYS A 302 14.99 -2.80 -4.10
CA LYS A 302 14.93 -2.21 -5.44
C LYS A 302 16.24 -1.51 -5.82
N LEU A 303 16.80 -0.73 -4.91
CA LEU A 303 18.05 -0.01 -5.16
C LEU A 303 19.22 -0.96 -5.43
N LEU A 304 19.31 -2.07 -4.70
CA LEU A 304 20.37 -3.07 -4.88
C LEU A 304 20.22 -3.88 -6.17
N ASP A 305 18.98 -4.06 -6.65
CA ASP A 305 18.69 -4.80 -7.88
C ASP A 305 18.83 -3.93 -9.14
N THR A 306 18.78 -2.60 -9.00
CA THR A 306 18.84 -1.65 -10.12
C THR A 306 20.27 -1.48 -10.65
N ARG A 307 20.46 -1.69 -11.96
CA ARG A 307 21.75 -1.49 -12.62
C ARG A 307 21.74 -0.24 -13.49
N ILE A 308 22.92 0.33 -13.72
CA ILE A 308 23.05 1.57 -14.50
C ILE A 308 22.64 1.37 -15.97
N GLU A 309 22.81 0.16 -16.50
CA GLU A 309 22.46 -0.20 -17.87
C GLU A 309 20.94 -0.25 -18.10
N ASP A 310 20.18 -0.48 -17.03
CA ASP A 310 18.71 -0.59 -17.08
C ASP A 310 18.02 0.78 -16.92
N LEU A 311 18.79 1.85 -16.70
CA LEU A 311 18.24 3.18 -16.46
C LEU A 311 17.84 3.88 -17.76
N ASP A 312 16.62 4.38 -17.79
CA ASP A 312 16.19 5.34 -18.80
C ASP A 312 16.74 6.74 -18.47
N ILE A 313 17.85 7.09 -19.12
CA ILE A 313 18.49 8.40 -18.98
C ILE A 313 18.02 9.31 -20.12
N PRO A 314 17.37 10.46 -19.80
CA PRO A 314 16.94 11.42 -20.80
C PRO A 314 18.09 11.90 -21.69
N GLU A 315 17.82 12.09 -22.97
CA GLU A 315 18.81 12.52 -23.96
C GLU A 315 19.49 13.86 -23.58
N GLU A 316 18.73 14.78 -22.99
CA GLU A 316 19.26 16.03 -22.45
C GLU A 316 20.32 15.82 -21.36
N TRP A 317 20.17 14.79 -20.51
CA TRP A 317 21.14 14.49 -19.47
C TRP A 317 22.37 13.83 -20.07
N ARG A 318 22.21 12.94 -21.07
CA ARG A 318 23.34 12.28 -21.75
C ARG A 318 24.34 13.31 -22.29
N ARG A 319 23.84 14.37 -22.93
CA ARG A 319 24.67 15.48 -23.44
C ARG A 319 25.48 16.21 -22.37
N ILE A 320 24.97 16.29 -21.15
CA ILE A 320 25.65 16.94 -20.02
C ILE A 320 26.75 16.03 -19.45
N LEU A 321 26.52 14.71 -19.49
CA LEU A 321 27.39 13.68 -18.90
C LEU A 321 28.62 13.33 -19.75
N GLU A 322 28.52 13.50 -21.07
CA GLU A 322 29.59 13.19 -22.01
C GLU A 322 30.71 14.24 -21.98
N LYS A 323 31.95 13.77 -22.04
CA LYS A 323 33.11 14.63 -22.32
C LYS A 323 33.42 14.63 -23.83
N PRO A 324 34.02 15.72 -24.36
CA PRO A 324 34.46 15.78 -25.76
C PRO A 324 35.47 14.69 -26.16
N ASP A 325 36.17 14.10 -25.19
CA ASP A 325 37.22 13.09 -25.36
C ASP A 325 36.74 11.63 -25.15
N ALA A 326 35.42 11.40 -25.19
CA ALA A 326 34.76 10.12 -24.92
C ALA A 326 34.87 9.60 -23.47
N GLY A 327 35.38 10.42 -22.54
CA GLY A 327 35.30 10.16 -21.11
C GLY A 327 33.90 10.47 -20.53
N ARG A 328 33.62 9.96 -19.33
CA ARG A 328 32.42 10.31 -18.56
C ARG A 328 32.79 11.27 -17.44
N LYS A 329 32.02 12.35 -17.27
CA LYS A 329 32.16 13.26 -16.11
C LYS A 329 31.76 12.56 -14.82
N LYS A 330 32.40 12.93 -13.71
CA LYS A 330 31.99 12.43 -12.39
C LYS A 330 30.67 13.07 -11.98
N ILE A 331 29.72 12.26 -11.52
CA ILE A 331 28.40 12.74 -11.13
C ILE A 331 28.34 12.88 -9.61
N VAL A 332 28.09 14.09 -9.12
CA VAL A 332 27.82 14.33 -7.70
C VAL A 332 26.34 14.56 -7.51
N LEU A 333 25.69 13.68 -6.76
CA LEU A 333 24.32 13.85 -6.32
C LEU A 333 24.27 14.95 -5.26
N TYR A 334 23.62 16.05 -5.59
CA TYR A 334 23.32 17.13 -4.65
C TYR A 334 21.90 17.00 -4.12
N ASN A 335 21.75 16.68 -2.84
CA ASN A 335 20.43 16.61 -2.21
C ASN A 335 20.21 17.75 -1.22
N THR A 336 19.06 18.42 -1.36
CA THR A 336 18.59 19.45 -0.43
C THR A 336 17.35 18.94 0.31
N SER A 337 17.39 18.90 1.65
CA SER A 337 16.35 18.30 2.48
C SER A 337 15.41 19.34 3.10
N VAL A 338 14.17 18.91 3.38
CA VAL A 338 13.19 19.72 4.12
C VAL A 338 13.69 20.07 5.52
N GLY A 339 14.36 19.13 6.20
CA GLY A 339 14.89 19.35 7.55
C GLY A 339 15.94 20.46 7.60
N ALA A 340 16.86 20.49 6.63
CA ALA A 340 17.86 21.54 6.54
C ALA A 340 17.25 22.91 6.22
N LEU A 341 16.30 22.96 5.27
CA LEU A 341 15.56 24.17 4.94
C LEU A 341 14.87 24.77 6.17
N LEU A 342 14.11 23.95 6.93
CA LEU A 342 13.38 24.43 8.11
C LEU A 342 14.32 24.84 9.25
N ARG A 343 15.48 24.21 9.38
CA ARG A 343 16.46 24.49 10.44
C ARG A 343 17.28 25.75 10.17
N TYR A 344 17.68 25.96 8.92
CA TYR A 344 18.68 26.98 8.56
C TYR A 344 18.12 28.17 7.77
N GLU A 345 16.88 28.05 7.27
CA GLU A 345 16.14 29.13 6.61
C GLU A 345 16.97 29.82 5.52
N GLU A 346 17.09 31.16 5.54
CA GLU A 346 17.86 31.93 4.54
C GLU A 346 19.33 31.47 4.37
N LYS A 347 19.93 30.89 5.42
CA LYS A 347 21.31 30.39 5.33
C LYS A 347 21.44 29.25 4.33
N ILE A 348 20.42 28.39 4.19
CA ILE A 348 20.48 27.28 3.23
C ILE A 348 20.49 27.80 1.79
N LEU A 349 19.74 28.87 1.50
CA LEU A 349 19.68 29.46 0.16
C LEU A 349 21.03 30.06 -0.24
N ARG A 350 21.67 30.75 0.70
CA ARG A 350 23.06 31.22 0.52
C ARG A 350 24.04 30.07 0.30
N LYS A 351 23.89 28.97 1.06
CA LYS A 351 24.73 27.78 0.88
C LYS A 351 24.53 27.17 -0.49
N MET A 352 23.29 27.02 -0.95
CA MET A 352 22.97 26.51 -2.29
C MET A 352 23.65 27.34 -3.37
N ARG A 353 23.58 28.68 -3.30
CA ARG A 353 24.27 29.56 -4.26
C ARG A 353 25.79 29.32 -4.28
N SER A 354 26.40 29.20 -3.10
CA SER A 354 27.85 28.92 -2.99
C SER A 354 28.22 27.56 -3.60
N VAL A 355 27.44 26.53 -3.31
CA VAL A 355 27.62 25.17 -3.85
C VAL A 355 27.50 25.20 -5.38
N LEU A 356 26.43 25.79 -5.92
CA LEU A 356 26.27 25.92 -7.36
C LEU A 356 27.45 26.67 -8.01
N GLN A 357 27.93 27.75 -7.38
CA GLN A 357 29.09 28.48 -7.87
C GLN A 357 30.38 27.66 -7.84
N ALA A 358 30.59 26.85 -6.80
CA ALA A 358 31.77 25.98 -6.69
C ALA A 358 31.75 24.90 -7.78
N PHE A 359 30.64 24.18 -7.94
CA PHE A 359 30.50 23.14 -8.97
C PHE A 359 30.50 23.69 -10.39
N TYR A 360 30.01 24.92 -10.61
CA TYR A 360 30.11 25.57 -11.90
C TYR A 360 31.57 25.74 -12.37
N LYS A 361 32.51 25.98 -11.45
CA LYS A 361 33.94 26.10 -11.79
C LYS A 361 34.53 24.78 -12.27
N GLU A 362 34.02 23.65 -11.75
CA GLU A 362 34.49 22.29 -12.03
C GLU A 362 33.64 21.56 -13.10
N ARG A 363 32.73 22.28 -13.78
CA ARG A 363 31.70 21.70 -14.69
C ARG A 363 32.24 20.92 -15.90
N GLU A 364 33.52 21.09 -16.24
CA GLU A 364 34.18 20.35 -17.31
C GLU A 364 34.47 18.89 -16.90
N ASP A 365 34.68 18.65 -15.59
CA ASP A 365 35.02 17.33 -15.04
C ASP A 365 33.89 16.71 -14.20
N ILE A 366 33.05 17.55 -13.60
CA ILE A 366 32.01 17.15 -12.66
C ILE A 366 30.64 17.62 -13.14
N VAL A 367 29.65 16.73 -13.11
CA VAL A 367 28.24 17.06 -13.26
C VAL A 367 27.61 17.07 -11.89
N LEU A 368 27.04 18.21 -11.52
CA LEU A 368 26.15 18.29 -10.37
C LEU A 368 24.78 17.76 -10.82
N LEU A 369 24.27 16.72 -10.15
CA LEU A 369 22.90 16.24 -10.29
C LEU A 369 22.14 16.71 -9.05
N TRP A 370 21.43 17.82 -9.16
CA TRP A 370 20.64 18.36 -8.07
C TRP A 370 19.26 17.72 -8.03
N ARG A 371 18.99 16.95 -6.97
CA ARG A 371 17.70 16.38 -6.65
C ARG A 371 17.14 16.97 -5.35
N PRO A 372 16.21 17.94 -5.42
CA PRO A 372 15.56 18.46 -4.22
C PRO A 372 14.60 17.43 -3.60
N HIS A 373 14.27 17.60 -2.32
CA HIS A 373 13.22 16.79 -1.71
C HIS A 373 11.87 17.02 -2.43
N PRO A 374 11.06 15.98 -2.73
CA PRO A 374 9.80 16.12 -3.46
C PRO A 374 8.79 17.08 -2.80
N LEU A 375 8.86 17.21 -1.48
CA LEU A 375 7.98 18.12 -0.70
C LEU A 375 8.56 19.53 -0.50
N ILE A 376 9.68 19.91 -1.13
CA ILE A 376 10.36 21.17 -0.81
C ILE A 376 9.47 22.39 -1.08
N GLN A 377 8.75 22.42 -2.20
CA GLN A 377 7.86 23.54 -2.55
C GLN A 377 6.69 23.64 -1.55
N ALA A 378 5.94 22.56 -1.37
CA ALA A 378 4.84 22.51 -0.42
C ALA A 378 5.29 22.88 1.00
N THR A 379 6.48 22.45 1.41
CA THR A 379 7.07 22.81 2.71
C THR A 379 7.33 24.31 2.81
N ILE A 380 7.97 24.91 1.81
CA ILE A 380 8.26 26.35 1.82
C ILE A 380 6.95 27.13 1.88
N GLU A 381 6.01 26.85 0.97
CA GLU A 381 4.78 27.62 0.89
C GLU A 381 3.89 27.46 2.13
N SER A 382 3.94 26.30 2.79
CA SER A 382 3.18 26.03 4.03
C SER A 382 3.85 26.58 5.28
N MET A 383 5.17 26.39 5.44
CA MET A 383 5.84 26.61 6.72
C MET A 383 6.83 27.80 6.70
N ARG A 384 7.34 28.20 5.53
CA ARG A 384 8.35 29.26 5.34
C ARG A 384 8.11 30.07 4.06
N PRO A 385 6.92 30.66 3.84
CA PRO A 385 6.54 31.23 2.55
C PRO A 385 7.48 32.34 2.07
N GLY A 386 8.14 33.06 2.99
CA GLY A 386 9.14 34.09 2.67
C GLY A 386 10.39 33.58 1.94
N LEU A 387 10.67 32.27 1.94
CA LEU A 387 11.83 31.69 1.25
C LEU A 387 11.53 31.32 -0.21
N TRP A 388 10.26 31.35 -0.63
CA TRP A 388 9.85 30.78 -1.92
C TRP A 388 10.42 31.50 -3.12
N GLU A 389 10.36 32.83 -3.11
CA GLU A 389 10.82 33.64 -4.23
C GLU A 389 12.30 33.39 -4.52
N GLU A 390 13.14 33.47 -3.49
CA GLU A 390 14.58 33.25 -3.64
C GLU A 390 14.91 31.79 -4.02
N TYR A 391 14.24 30.80 -3.41
CA TYR A 391 14.44 29.39 -3.77
C TYR A 391 14.11 29.12 -5.24
N ARG A 392 12.97 29.64 -5.70
CA ARG A 392 12.50 29.50 -7.09
C ARG A 392 13.48 30.13 -8.08
N GLU A 393 14.06 31.28 -7.75
CA GLU A 393 15.08 31.92 -8.57
C GLU A 393 16.34 31.05 -8.71
N ILE A 394 16.82 30.45 -7.61
CA ILE A 394 17.99 29.57 -7.65
C ILE A 394 17.74 28.36 -8.56
N VAL A 395 16.56 27.74 -8.45
CA VAL A 395 16.16 26.62 -9.32
C VAL A 395 16.08 27.06 -10.78
N ALA A 396 15.41 28.18 -11.06
CA ALA A 396 15.23 28.69 -12.41
C ALA A 396 16.57 29.01 -13.08
N GLU A 397 17.49 29.63 -12.34
CA GLU A 397 18.85 29.92 -12.81
C GLU A 397 19.59 28.65 -13.17
N TYR A 398 19.60 27.66 -12.27
CA TYR A 398 20.30 26.40 -12.47
C TYR A 398 19.78 25.64 -13.71
N ARG A 399 18.45 25.54 -13.85
CA ARG A 399 17.81 24.92 -15.03
C ARG A 399 18.15 25.67 -16.33
N ARG A 400 18.13 27.00 -16.30
CA ARG A 400 18.41 27.83 -17.49
C ARG A 400 19.84 27.70 -17.99
N GLN A 401 20.82 27.56 -17.08
CA GLN A 401 22.23 27.50 -17.47
C GLN A 401 22.66 26.14 -18.02
N GLN A 402 21.90 25.06 -17.79
CA GLN A 402 22.09 23.72 -18.39
C GLN A 402 23.50 23.11 -18.25
N TRP A 403 24.28 23.50 -17.24
CA TRP A 403 25.59 22.90 -16.97
C TRP A 403 25.53 21.69 -16.02
N GLY A 404 24.36 21.45 -15.42
CA GLY A 404 24.09 20.33 -14.52
C GLY A 404 22.67 19.80 -14.70
N ILE A 405 22.32 18.77 -13.94
CA ILE A 405 21.04 18.06 -14.05
C ILE A 405 20.16 18.48 -12.87
N TYR A 406 18.98 19.02 -13.15
CA TYR A 406 17.93 19.20 -12.14
C TYR A 406 16.93 18.07 -12.25
N ASP A 407 16.90 17.20 -11.25
CA ASP A 407 16.04 16.02 -11.24
C ASP A 407 14.82 16.23 -10.35
N ASP A 408 13.71 16.62 -10.97
CA ASP A 408 12.38 16.71 -10.37
C ASP A 408 11.49 15.50 -10.72
N SER A 409 12.08 14.41 -11.24
CA SER A 409 11.34 13.22 -11.66
C SER A 409 10.95 12.30 -10.49
N PRO A 410 9.91 11.46 -10.64
CA PRO A 410 9.56 10.45 -9.65
C PRO A 410 10.66 9.40 -9.40
N ASP A 411 11.57 9.18 -10.36
CA ASP A 411 12.59 8.14 -10.27
C ASP A 411 13.80 8.56 -9.41
N LEU A 412 13.73 8.21 -8.12
CA LEU A 412 14.83 8.41 -7.17
C LEU A 412 16.03 7.51 -7.46
N ASP A 413 15.77 6.25 -7.86
CA ASP A 413 16.78 5.22 -7.97
C ASP A 413 17.76 5.56 -9.10
N ARG A 414 17.27 6.13 -10.20
CA ARG A 414 18.11 6.64 -11.29
C ARG A 414 19.18 7.62 -10.80
N ALA A 415 18.80 8.63 -10.01
CA ALA A 415 19.76 9.61 -9.48
C ALA A 415 20.81 8.97 -8.56
N LEU A 416 20.37 8.05 -7.70
CA LEU A 416 21.26 7.33 -6.80
C LEU A 416 22.23 6.45 -7.58
N VAL A 417 21.73 5.58 -8.46
CA VAL A 417 22.53 4.62 -9.24
C VAL A 417 23.53 5.32 -10.15
N MET A 418 23.11 6.39 -10.84
CA MET A 418 24.00 7.14 -11.74
C MET A 418 25.14 7.86 -11.01
N SER A 419 24.91 8.35 -9.79
CA SER A 419 25.89 9.20 -9.08
C SER A 419 27.19 8.47 -8.70
N ASP A 420 28.33 9.15 -8.72
CA ASP A 420 29.60 8.63 -8.20
C ASP A 420 29.78 8.95 -6.70
N ALA A 421 29.18 10.05 -6.23
CA ALA A 421 29.28 10.52 -4.84
C ALA A 421 28.05 11.32 -4.41
N TYR A 422 27.88 11.47 -3.10
CA TYR A 422 26.84 12.28 -2.48
C TYR A 422 27.42 13.56 -1.86
N TYR A 423 26.77 14.69 -2.13
CA TYR A 423 26.98 15.96 -1.44
C TYR A 423 25.63 16.54 -1.01
N GLY A 424 25.53 17.15 0.16
CA GLY A 424 24.33 17.89 0.55
C GLY A 424 23.89 17.61 1.97
N ASP A 425 22.59 17.69 2.23
CA ASP A 425 22.04 17.65 3.59
C ASP A 425 22.05 16.24 4.19
N GLU A 426 21.88 16.15 5.51
CA GLU A 426 21.51 14.88 6.14
C GLU A 426 20.06 14.52 5.76
N SER A 427 19.84 13.32 5.23
CA SER A 427 18.53 12.84 4.75
C SER A 427 18.48 11.32 4.62
N SER A 428 17.32 10.76 4.26
CA SER A 428 17.16 9.33 3.99
C SER A 428 18.02 8.84 2.82
N LEU A 429 18.39 9.72 1.88
CA LEU A 429 19.25 9.36 0.74
C LEU A 429 20.69 9.08 1.17
N VAL A 430 21.14 9.65 2.28
CA VAL A 430 22.46 9.38 2.85
C VAL A 430 22.59 7.90 3.19
N GLU A 431 21.55 7.30 3.77
CA GLU A 431 21.57 5.88 4.15
C GLU A 431 21.60 4.98 2.91
N LEU A 432 20.84 5.32 1.87
CA LEU A 432 20.88 4.62 0.58
C LEU A 432 22.27 4.71 -0.05
N CYS A 433 22.92 5.88 -0.01
CA CYS A 433 24.29 6.05 -0.49
C CYS A 433 25.32 5.21 0.29
N LYS A 434 25.15 5.08 1.62
CA LYS A 434 26.02 4.22 2.46
C LYS A 434 25.89 2.76 2.05
N ILE A 435 24.66 2.28 1.85
CA ILE A 435 24.38 0.91 1.42
C ILE A 435 25.06 0.61 0.07
N MET A 436 25.06 1.59 -0.83
CA MET A 436 25.75 1.50 -2.13
C MET A 436 27.27 1.70 -2.07
N GLY A 437 27.84 1.99 -0.88
CA GLY A 437 29.28 2.24 -0.72
C GLY A 437 29.77 3.54 -1.37
N LYS A 438 28.88 4.50 -1.64
CA LYS A 438 29.25 5.77 -2.28
C LYS A 438 29.97 6.68 -1.27
N PRO A 439 30.98 7.46 -1.68
CA PRO A 439 31.54 8.53 -0.87
C PRO A 439 30.47 9.59 -0.54
N ILE A 440 30.42 10.03 0.71
CA ILE A 440 29.40 10.95 1.22
C ILE A 440 30.09 12.15 1.88
N MET A 441 29.67 13.36 1.50
CA MET A 441 30.04 14.59 2.19
C MET A 441 28.78 15.36 2.58
N ILE A 442 28.53 15.47 3.89
CA ILE A 442 27.44 16.28 4.42
C ILE A 442 27.86 17.75 4.43
N GLN A 443 27.02 18.63 3.87
CA GLN A 443 27.33 20.05 3.78
C GLN A 443 27.25 20.72 5.15
N ASN A 444 28.22 21.60 5.41
CA ASN A 444 28.17 22.52 6.54
C ASN A 444 27.63 23.87 6.03
N VAL A 445 26.46 24.27 6.53
CA VAL A 445 25.77 25.50 6.11
C VAL A 445 26.50 26.76 6.55
N ASP A 446 27.33 26.68 7.60
CA ASP A 446 28.12 27.82 8.08
C ASP A 446 29.44 28.01 7.29
N VAL A 447 29.82 27.04 6.44
CA VAL A 447 30.97 27.16 5.54
C VAL A 447 30.46 27.48 4.14
N GLN A 448 30.88 28.61 3.56
CA GLN A 448 30.46 28.99 2.21
C GLN A 448 31.22 28.19 1.16
#